data_AF-A0AA97GLY1-F1
#
_entry.id   AF-A0AA97GLY1-F1
#
_cell.length_a   1.000
_cell.length_b   1.000
_cell.length_c   1.000
_cell.angle_alpha   90.00
_cell.angle_beta   90.00
_cell.angle_gamma   90.00
#
_symmetry.space_group_name_H-M   'P 1'
#
loop_
_entity.id
_entity.type
_entity.pdbx_description
1 polymer ?
#
loop_
_entity_poly.entity_id
_entity_poly.type
_entity_poly.pdbx_seq_one_letter_code
_entity_poly.pdbx_strand_id
1 'polypeptide(L)' 'MSSLKDAPQEIQLAVDLIYLLETSEIDTDVVLKALEIVKNDYIAKQVQAAKTAYTKET' A
#
# COMPACT_ATOMS: atom_id res chain seq x y z
N MET A 1 -14.97 -8.09 -20.51
CA MET A 1 -13.72 -7.94 -19.77
C MET A 1 -13.85 -6.77 -18.80
N SER A 2 -14.81 -6.86 -17.88
CA SER A 2 -15.26 -5.71 -17.09
C SER A 2 -15.41 -6.16 -15.65
N SER A 3 -14.30 -6.26 -14.93
CA SER A 3 -14.33 -6.65 -13.51
C SER A 3 -13.23 -6.03 -12.66
N LEU A 4 -12.14 -5.54 -13.27
CA LEU A 4 -11.06 -4.88 -12.52
C LEU A 4 -11.22 -3.35 -12.45
N LYS A 5 -11.64 -2.70 -13.55
CA LYS A 5 -11.79 -1.22 -13.60
C LYS A 5 -12.87 -0.67 -12.67
N ASP A 6 -13.86 -1.50 -12.33
CA ASP A 6 -14.96 -1.13 -11.43
C ASP A 6 -14.71 -1.59 -9.98
N ALA A 7 -13.57 -2.24 -9.71
CA ALA A 7 -13.23 -2.70 -8.36
C ALA A 7 -12.83 -1.51 -7.46
N PRO A 8 -12.93 -1.64 -6.12
CA PRO A 8 -12.37 -0.65 -5.21
C PRO A 8 -10.89 -0.34 -5.50
N GLN A 9 -10.47 0.90 -5.23
CA GLN A 9 -9.13 1.36 -5.58
C GLN A 9 -8.03 0.51 -4.93
N GLU A 10 -8.25 0.06 -3.70
CA GLU A 10 -7.35 -0.83 -2.96
C GLU A 10 -7.19 -2.20 -3.63
N ILE A 11 -8.24 -2.70 -4.29
CA ILE A 11 -8.20 -3.98 -5.03
C ILE A 11 -7.46 -3.80 -6.35
N GLN A 12 -7.72 -2.70 -7.07
CA GLN A 12 -6.98 -2.38 -8.31
C GLN A 12 -5.48 -2.25 -8.03
N LEU A 13 -5.12 -1.49 -7.00
CA LEU A 13 -3.74 -1.29 -6.60
C LEU A 13 -3.06 -2.60 -6.17
N ALA A 14 -3.76 -3.46 -5.44
CA ALA A 14 -3.22 -4.76 -5.04
C ALA A 14 -2.90 -5.63 -6.27
N VAL A 15 -3.78 -5.64 -7.27
CA VAL A 15 -3.57 -6.41 -8.50
C VAL A 15 -2.40 -5.87 -9.33
N ASP A 16 -2.29 -4.54 -9.45
CA ASP A 16 -1.14 -3.92 -10.14
C ASP A 16 0.18 -4.23 -9.43
N LEU A 17 0.20 -4.19 -8.09
CA LEU A 17 1.37 -4.55 -7.30
C LEU A 17 1.76 -6.01 -7.48
N ILE A 18 0.80 -6.94 -7.43
CA ILE A 18 1.06 -8.38 -7.62
C ILE A 18 1.68 -8.60 -9.00
N TYR A 19 1.10 -8.02 -10.05
CA TYR A 19 1.64 -8.12 -11.41
C TYR A 19 3.08 -7.60 -11.51
N LEU A 20 3.39 -6.45 -10.89
CA LEU A 20 4.74 -5.91 -10.87
C LEU A 20 5.74 -6.83 -10.16
N LEU A 21 5.33 -7.42 -9.02
CA LEU A 21 6.20 -8.26 -8.21
C LEU A 21 6.45 -9.62 -8.88
N GLU A 22 5.44 -10.19 -9.52
CA GLU A 22 5.55 -11.42 -10.31
C GLU A 22 6.44 -11.22 -11.53
N THR A 23 6.26 -10.12 -12.27
CA THR A 23 7.10 -9.80 -13.44
C THR A 23 8.54 -9.49 -13.09
N SER A 24 8.80 -9.10 -11.83
CA SER A 24 10.15 -8.88 -11.29
C SER A 24 10.78 -10.14 -10.70
N GLU A 25 10.08 -11.30 -10.75
CA GLU A 25 10.53 -12.60 -10.25
C GLU A 25 11.04 -12.58 -8.79
N ILE A 26 10.41 -11.76 -7.94
CA ILE A 26 10.84 -11.59 -6.55
C ILE A 26 10.32 -12.76 -5.70
N ASP A 27 11.19 -13.34 -4.88
CA ASP A 27 10.82 -14.38 -3.91
C ASP A 27 9.67 -13.95 -3.01
N THR A 28 8.69 -14.84 -2.82
CA THR A 28 7.48 -14.55 -2.02
C THR A 28 7.81 -14.11 -0.59
N ASP A 29 8.82 -14.71 0.05
CA ASP A 29 9.24 -14.31 1.40
C ASP A 29 9.78 -12.87 1.45
N VAL A 30 10.52 -12.47 0.41
CA VAL A 30 11.03 -11.09 0.27
C VAL A 30 9.88 -10.12 0.02
N VAL A 31 8.93 -10.49 -0.84
CA VAL A 31 7.71 -9.71 -1.10
C VAL A 31 6.94 -9.47 0.20
N LEU A 32 6.68 -10.52 0.98
CA LEU A 32 5.91 -10.40 2.22
C LEU A 32 6.59 -9.47 3.24
N LYS A 33 7.91 -9.60 3.41
CA LYS A 33 8.70 -8.70 4.27
C LYS A 33 8.65 -7.26 3.78
N ALA A 34 8.77 -7.04 2.48
CA ALA A 34 8.68 -5.70 1.90
C ALA A 34 7.29 -5.07 2.10
N LEU A 35 6.22 -5.85 1.90
CA LEU A 35 4.85 -5.37 2.12
C LEU A 35 4.58 -5.03 3.58
N GLU A 36 5.16 -5.76 4.54
CA GLU A 36 5.09 -5.43 5.96
C GLU A 36 5.77 -4.09 6.28
N ILE A 37 6.95 -3.85 5.70
CA ILE A 37 7.65 -2.56 5.84
C ILE A 37 6.80 -1.42 5.27
N VAL A 38 6.26 -1.58 4.06
CA VAL A 38 5.41 -0.58 3.41
C VAL A 38 4.16 -0.31 4.24
N LYS A 39 3.48 -1.36 4.73
CA LYS A 39 2.31 -1.22 5.61
C LYS A 39 2.64 -0.40 6.86
N ASN A 40 3.76 -0.70 7.52
CA ASN A 40 4.18 -0.01 8.73
C ASN A 40 4.50 1.47 8.47
N ASP A 41 5.11 1.80 7.32
CA ASP A 41 5.34 3.18 6.90
C ASP A 41 4.05 3.97 6.70
N TYR A 42 3.04 3.40 6.03
CA TYR A 42 1.73 4.04 5.87
C TYR A 42 0.97 4.19 7.19
N ILE A 43 1.08 3.23 8.10
CA ILE A 43 0.53 3.37 9.47
C ILE A 43 1.19 4.54 10.19
N ALA A 44 2.52 4.63 10.15
CA ALA A 44 3.25 5.74 10.76
C ALA A 44 2.86 7.09 10.16
N LYS A 45 2.70 7.17 8.83
CA LYS A 45 2.22 8.35 8.12
C LYS A 45 0.79 8.75 8.53
N GLN A 46 -0.12 7.79 8.73
CA GLN A 46 -1.47 8.10 9.23
C GLN A 46 -1.43 8.72 10.64
N VAL A 47 -0.63 8.15 11.54
CA VAL A 47 -0.44 8.69 12.89
C VAL A 47 0.20 10.09 12.84
N GLN A 48 1.16 10.30 11.94
CA GLN A 48 1.82 11.59 11.78
C GLN A 48 0.89 12.64 11.16
N ALA A 49 0.08 12.28 10.16
CA ALA A 49 -0.93 13.15 9.59
C ALA A 49 -1.97 13.58 10.64
N ALA A 50 -2.39 12.66 11.52
CA ALA A 50 -3.25 12.99 12.65
C ALA A 50 -2.55 13.97 13.61
N LYS A 51 -1.28 13.75 13.94
CA LYS A 51 -0.50 14.63 14.84
C LYS A 51 -0.29 16.04 14.26
N THR A 52 -0.06 16.16 12.96
CA THR A 52 0.14 17.45 12.28
C THR A 52 -1.16 18.26 12.17
N ALA A 53 -2.33 17.61 12.17
CA ALA A 53 -3.62 18.30 12.20
C ALA A 53 -3.87 19.00 13.55
N TYR A 54 -3.45 18.41 14.67
CA TYR A 54 -3.62 19.03 16.00
C TYR A 54 -2.65 20.19 16.29
N THR A 55 -1.55 20.33 15.53
CA THR A 55 -0.54 21.39 15.75
C THR A 55 -0.77 22.67 14.94
N LYS A 56 -1.85 22.75 14.15
CA LYS A 56 -2.17 23.95 13.35
C LYS A 56 -3.16 24.91 14.04
N GLU A 57 -3.56 24.65 15.28
CA GLU A 57 -4.55 25.46 16.03
C GLU A 57 -4.01 26.09 17.33
N THR A 58 -2.71 26.39 17.42
CA THR A 58 -2.14 27.24 18.49
C THR A 58 -1.20 28.30 17.95
#